data_AF-A0A8T5HS64-F1
#
_entry.id   AF-A0A8T5HS64-F1
#
_cell.length_a   1.000
_cell.length_b   1.000
_cell.length_c   1.000
_cell.angle_alpha   90.00
_cell.angle_beta   90.00
_cell.angle_gamma   90.00
#
_symmetry.space_group_name_H-M   'P 1'
#
loop_
_entity.id
_entity.type
_entity.pdbx_description
1 polymer ?
#
loop_
_entity_poly.entity_id
_entity_poly.type
_entity_poly.pdbx_seq_one_letter_code
_entity_poly.pdbx_strand_id
1 'polypeptide(L)'
;MKNKRNVAKQTYYFEKEIHNDCLSCGQDIKHPLCPNCISKAFNLWTKKFPEHKMLKAKLNPLMKHHNHTNAKSKPCVACQKPVHICPLCFTEHLHSLVKEAGLGIRATTQFLFIFNFDFEHTGYSKELEFYGGY
;
A
#
# COMPACT_ATOMS: atom_id res chain seq x y z
N MET A 1 11.55 -27.36 -39.62
CA MET A 1 12.01 -26.12 -38.96
C MET A 1 10.88 -25.57 -38.10
N LYS A 2 11.03 -25.60 -36.77
CA LYS A 2 9.96 -25.28 -35.81
C LYS A 2 9.69 -23.77 -35.78
N ASN A 3 8.40 -23.45 -35.69
CA ASN A 3 7.74 -22.17 -35.90
C ASN A 3 8.10 -21.15 -34.79
N LYS A 4 9.29 -20.53 -34.88
CA LYS A 4 9.78 -19.53 -33.90
C LYS A 4 9.10 -18.16 -33.97
N ARG A 5 8.19 -17.92 -34.92
CA ARG A 5 7.55 -16.61 -35.14
C ARG A 5 6.30 -16.34 -34.29
N ASN A 6 5.68 -17.37 -33.72
CA ASN A 6 4.43 -17.21 -32.94
C ASN A 6 4.66 -16.93 -31.45
N VAL A 7 5.81 -17.30 -30.88
CA VAL A 7 6.08 -17.10 -29.45
C VAL A 7 6.33 -15.61 -29.13
N ALA A 8 7.06 -14.90 -29.99
CA ALA A 8 7.40 -13.49 -29.77
C ALA A 8 6.20 -12.52 -29.91
N LYS A 9 5.14 -12.91 -30.64
CA LYS A 9 3.92 -12.11 -30.78
C LYS A 9 3.02 -12.20 -29.54
N GLN A 10 3.05 -13.32 -28.84
CA GLN A 10 2.22 -13.55 -27.65
C GLN A 10 2.76 -12.82 -26.42
N THR A 11 4.09 -12.65 -26.33
CA THR A 11 4.73 -11.86 -25.25
C THR A 11 4.46 -10.35 -25.36
N TYR A 12 4.27 -9.81 -26.57
CA TYR A 12 4.02 -8.38 -26.79
C TYR A 12 2.62 -7.92 -26.35
N TYR A 13 1.66 -8.84 -26.22
CA TYR A 13 0.30 -8.50 -25.79
C TYR A 13 0.14 -8.36 -24.27
N PHE A 14 1.01 -9.00 -23.47
CA PHE A 14 0.98 -8.87 -22.01
C PHE A 14 1.41 -7.47 -21.52
N GLU A 15 2.26 -6.75 -22.26
CA GLU A 15 2.76 -5.43 -21.87
C GLU A 15 1.70 -4.29 -21.94
N LYS A 16 0.49 -4.59 -22.43
CA LYS A 16 -0.62 -3.62 -22.53
C LYS A 16 -1.76 -3.85 -21.55
N GLU A 17 -1.75 -4.93 -20.77
CA GLU A 17 -2.81 -5.18 -19.81
C GLU A 17 -2.68 -4.20 -18.63
N ILE A 18 -3.74 -3.41 -18.43
CA ILE A 18 -3.86 -2.56 -17.24
C ILE A 18 -4.21 -3.51 -16.10
N HIS A 19 -3.26 -3.72 -15.18
CA HIS A 19 -3.53 -4.52 -14.00
C HIS A 19 -4.32 -3.68 -13.01
N ASN A 20 -5.63 -3.93 -12.93
CA ASN A 20 -6.52 -3.26 -12.00
C ASN A 20 -6.46 -3.85 -10.57
N ASP A 21 -5.85 -5.02 -10.46
CA ASP A 21 -5.74 -5.79 -9.23
C ASP A 21 -4.50 -5.40 -8.42
N CYS A 22 -4.63 -5.50 -7.12
CA CYS A 22 -3.53 -5.33 -6.17
C CYS A 22 -2.52 -6.46 -6.33
N LEU A 23 -1.24 -6.12 -6.56
CA LEU A 23 -0.15 -7.11 -6.65
C LEU A 23 0.11 -7.87 -5.34
N SER A 24 -0.42 -7.38 -4.21
CA SER A 24 -0.24 -8.00 -2.90
C SER A 24 -1.33 -9.03 -2.56
N CYS A 25 -2.60 -8.71 -2.83
CA CYS A 25 -3.73 -9.57 -2.43
C CYS A 25 -4.55 -10.12 -3.61
N GLY A 26 -4.27 -9.69 -4.85
CA GLY A 26 -4.98 -10.10 -6.05
C GLY A 26 -6.40 -9.54 -6.20
N GLN A 27 -6.85 -8.65 -5.30
CA GLN A 27 -8.19 -8.05 -5.36
C GLN A 27 -8.18 -6.74 -6.16
N ASP A 28 -9.33 -6.41 -6.78
CA ASP A 28 -9.52 -5.15 -7.50
C ASP A 28 -9.29 -3.91 -6.61
N ILE A 29 -8.55 -2.93 -7.12
CA ILE A 29 -8.28 -1.69 -6.39
C ILE A 29 -9.49 -0.75 -6.53
N LYS A 30 -10.40 -0.77 -5.55
CA LYS A 30 -11.62 0.08 -5.55
C LYS A 30 -11.34 1.56 -5.22
N HIS A 31 -10.40 1.84 -4.31
CA HIS A 31 -10.08 3.19 -3.83
C HIS A 31 -8.61 3.53 -4.13
N PRO A 32 -8.23 3.87 -5.36
CA PRO A 32 -6.81 3.94 -5.73
C PRO A 32 -6.12 5.17 -5.12
N LEU A 33 -5.51 4.97 -3.95
CA LEU A 33 -4.55 5.87 -3.33
C LEU A 33 -3.17 5.20 -3.35
N CYS A 34 -2.20 5.82 -4.01
CA CYS A 34 -0.88 5.20 -4.16
C CYS A 34 -0.09 5.21 -2.84
N PRO A 35 0.84 4.24 -2.66
CA PRO A 35 1.80 4.23 -1.56
C PRO A 35 2.55 5.55 -1.36
N ASN A 36 2.86 6.30 -2.42
CA ASN A 36 3.51 7.62 -2.31
C ASN A 36 2.63 8.67 -1.58
N CYS A 37 1.32 8.72 -1.87
CA CYS A 37 0.42 9.64 -1.20
C CYS A 37 0.20 9.26 0.27
N ILE A 38 -0.02 7.97 0.53
CA ILE A 38 -0.24 7.47 1.89
C ILE A 38 1.05 7.63 2.72
N SER A 39 2.21 7.28 2.18
CA SER A 39 3.51 7.45 2.88
C SER A 39 3.82 8.92 3.17
N LYS A 40 3.40 9.88 2.33
CA LYS A 40 3.55 11.31 2.64
C LYS A 40 2.75 11.68 3.89
N ALA A 41 1.48 11.27 3.98
CA ALA A 41 0.65 11.49 5.16
C ALA A 41 1.22 10.77 6.40
N PHE A 42 1.65 9.52 6.26
CA PHE A 42 2.28 8.74 7.33
C PHE A 42 3.57 9.39 7.85
N ASN A 43 4.45 9.85 6.95
CA ASN A 43 5.66 10.56 7.33
C ASN A 43 5.37 11.87 8.07
N LEU A 44 4.32 12.60 7.70
CA LEU A 44 3.90 13.80 8.42
C LEU A 44 3.36 13.44 9.81
N TRP A 45 2.50 12.43 9.90
CA TRP A 45 1.95 11.96 11.17
C TRP A 45 3.03 11.44 12.12
N THR A 46 4.04 10.72 11.61
CA THR A 46 5.10 10.14 12.44
C THR A 46 6.11 11.16 12.98
N LYS A 47 6.22 12.36 12.40
CA LYS A 47 7.18 13.40 12.85
C LYS A 47 7.03 13.79 14.32
N LYS A 48 5.86 13.57 14.92
CA LYS A 48 5.60 13.87 16.34
C LYS A 48 6.15 12.83 17.31
N PHE A 49 6.66 11.70 16.81
CA PHE A 49 7.19 10.60 17.63
C PHE A 49 8.71 10.48 17.50
N PRO A 50 9.42 10.11 18.58
CA PRO A 50 10.87 9.89 18.53
C PRO A 50 11.28 8.77 17.56
N GLU A 51 10.41 7.79 17.32
CA GLU A 51 10.61 6.65 16.43
C GLU A 51 10.55 7.01 14.94
N HIS A 52 10.24 8.27 14.58
CA HIS A 52 10.08 8.71 13.19
C HIS A 52 11.22 8.25 12.28
N LYS A 53 12.48 8.41 12.73
CA LYS A 53 13.66 8.03 11.92
C LYS A 53 13.70 6.53 11.65
N MET A 54 13.38 5.71 12.65
CA MET A 54 13.33 4.25 12.52
C MET A 54 12.20 3.82 11.58
N LEU A 55 11.00 4.36 11.77
CA LEU A 55 9.84 4.08 10.92
C LEU A 55 10.12 4.45 9.45
N LYS A 56 10.71 5.63 9.22
CA LYS A 56 11.13 6.06 7.89
C LYS A 56 12.18 5.13 7.28
N ALA A 57 13.16 4.68 8.07
CA ALA A 57 14.18 3.74 7.60
C ALA A 57 13.58 2.39 7.17
N LYS A 58 12.59 1.87 7.92
CA LYS A 58 11.88 0.63 7.56
C LYS A 58 10.96 0.80 6.34
N LEU A 59 10.36 1.98 6.16
CA LEU A 59 9.47 2.26 5.04
C LEU A 59 10.21 2.48 3.70
N ASN A 60 11.42 3.05 3.74
CA ASN A 60 12.17 3.43 2.53
C ASN A 60 12.42 2.26 1.54
N PRO A 61 12.82 1.04 1.94
CA PRO A 61 13.01 -0.08 1.03
C PRO A 61 11.76 -0.41 0.22
N LEU A 62 10.60 -0.44 0.87
CA LEU A 62 9.33 -0.74 0.21
C LEU A 62 8.92 0.38 -0.75
N MET A 63 9.13 1.64 -0.36
CA MET A 63 8.90 2.78 -1.25
C MET A 63 9.85 2.79 -2.44
N LYS A 64 11.11 2.36 -2.27
CA LYS A 64 12.05 2.19 -3.37
C LYS A 64 11.51 1.16 -4.35
N HIS A 65 11.05 -0.01 -3.89
CA HIS A 65 10.48 -1.02 -4.79
C HIS A 65 9.23 -0.51 -5.53
N HIS A 66 8.31 0.14 -4.82
CA HIS A 66 7.11 0.75 -5.42
C HIS A 66 7.48 1.75 -6.53
N ASN A 67 8.46 2.62 -6.30
CA ASN A 67 8.86 3.65 -7.26
C ASN A 67 9.57 3.13 -8.51
N HIS A 68 10.07 1.88 -8.49
CA HIS A 68 10.65 1.22 -9.68
C HIS A 68 9.66 0.32 -10.42
N THR A 69 8.41 0.23 -9.95
CA THR A 69 7.37 -0.55 -10.63
C THR A 69 6.82 0.26 -11.80
N ASN A 70 7.05 -0.21 -13.03
CA ASN A 70 6.65 0.47 -14.28
C ASN A 70 5.42 -0.18 -14.95
N ALA A 71 4.67 -1.01 -14.23
CA ALA A 71 3.47 -1.64 -14.78
C ALA A 71 2.36 -0.60 -15.03
N LYS A 72 1.44 -0.88 -15.95
CA LYS A 72 0.21 -0.09 -16.09
C LYS A 72 -0.80 -0.55 -15.03
N SER A 73 -1.44 0.41 -14.39
CA SER A 73 -2.48 0.16 -13.38
C SER A 73 -3.44 1.35 -13.30
N LYS A 74 -4.50 1.23 -12.48
CA LYS A 74 -5.40 2.31 -12.11
C LYS A 74 -4.60 3.54 -11.62
N PRO A 75 -4.98 4.75 -12.06
CA PRO A 75 -4.35 5.98 -11.61
C PRO A 75 -4.77 6.31 -10.18
N CYS A 76 -3.83 6.85 -9.40
CA CYS A 76 -4.09 7.37 -8.07
C CYS A 76 -5.03 8.58 -8.15
N VAL A 77 -6.11 8.60 -7.36
CA VAL A 77 -7.06 9.72 -7.34
C VAL A 77 -6.42 11.05 -6.91
N ALA A 78 -5.34 11.00 -6.14
CA ALA A 78 -4.67 12.19 -5.60
C ALA A 78 -3.53 12.74 -6.47
N CYS A 79 -2.80 11.87 -7.19
CA CYS A 79 -1.59 12.30 -7.92
C CYS A 79 -1.44 11.69 -9.32
N GLN A 80 -2.42 10.93 -9.79
CA GLN A 80 -2.49 10.30 -11.12
C GLN A 80 -1.39 9.26 -11.43
N LYS A 81 -0.47 8.98 -10.49
CA LYS A 81 0.52 7.90 -10.63
C LYS A 81 -0.14 6.52 -10.53
N PRO A 82 0.41 5.48 -11.21
CA PRO A 82 -0.10 4.11 -11.10
C PRO A 82 -0.16 3.58 -9.66
N VAL A 83 -1.23 2.85 -9.33
CA VAL A 83 -1.43 2.21 -8.02
C VAL A 83 -1.30 0.70 -8.16
N HIS A 84 -0.21 0.11 -7.71
CA HIS A 84 0.01 -1.34 -7.80
C HIS A 84 -0.37 -2.13 -6.55
N ILE A 85 -0.54 -1.43 -5.44
CA ILE A 85 -0.89 -2.01 -4.14
C ILE A 85 -2.10 -1.24 -3.64
N CYS A 86 -3.16 -1.94 -3.24
CA CYS A 86 -4.34 -1.31 -2.68
C CYS A 86 -4.00 -0.61 -1.35
N PRO A 87 -4.75 0.44 -0.96
CA PRO A 87 -4.49 1.14 0.29
C PRO A 87 -4.55 0.24 1.52
N LEU A 88 -5.42 -0.78 1.54
CA LEU A 88 -5.55 -1.72 2.65
C LEU A 88 -4.22 -2.45 2.90
N CYS A 89 -3.70 -3.20 1.92
CA CYS A 89 -2.44 -3.92 2.08
C CYS A 89 -1.26 -3.00 2.43
N PHE A 90 -1.22 -1.79 1.85
CA PHE A 90 -0.17 -0.84 2.19
C PHE A 90 -0.30 -0.32 3.63
N THR A 91 -1.52 -0.03 4.10
CA THR A 91 -1.74 0.43 5.48
C THR A 91 -1.62 -0.67 6.52
N GLU A 92 -1.89 -1.93 6.18
CA GLU A 92 -1.55 -3.08 7.03
C GLU A 92 -0.05 -3.16 7.29
N HIS A 93 0.77 -2.94 6.25
CA HIS A 93 2.22 -2.86 6.44
C HIS A 93 2.62 -1.67 7.32
N LEU A 94 2.03 -0.48 7.12
CA LEU A 94 2.30 0.67 7.99
C LEU A 94 1.87 0.40 9.45
N HIS A 95 0.76 -0.30 9.66
CA HIS A 95 0.28 -0.71 10.97
C HIS A 95 1.28 -1.63 11.66
N SER A 96 1.82 -2.62 10.94
CA SER A 96 2.85 -3.51 11.48
C SER A 96 4.10 -2.73 11.91
N LEU A 97 4.53 -1.74 11.12
CA LEU A 97 5.64 -0.86 11.48
C LEU A 97 5.37 -0.07 12.76
N VAL A 98 4.15 0.45 12.93
CA VAL A 98 3.72 1.18 14.14
C VAL A 98 3.76 0.27 15.37
N LYS A 99 3.26 -0.96 15.24
CA LYS A 99 3.27 -1.96 16.32
C LYS A 99 4.69 -2.37 16.70
N GLU A 100 5.52 -2.69 15.71
CA GLU A 100 6.94 -3.04 15.92
C GLU A 100 7.75 -1.91 16.53
N ALA A 101 7.35 -0.65 16.28
CA ALA A 101 8.01 0.51 16.87
C ALA A 101 7.66 0.73 18.34
N GLY A 102 6.66 0.03 18.88
CA GLY A 102 6.28 0.17 20.29
C GLY A 102 5.70 1.53 20.64
N LEU A 103 5.06 2.22 19.68
CA LEU A 103 4.48 3.57 19.85
C LEU A 103 3.35 3.66 20.89
N GLY A 104 2.94 2.53 21.45
CA GLY A 104 1.92 2.42 22.48
C GLY A 104 0.50 2.48 21.93
N ILE A 105 -0.45 2.24 22.83
CA ILE A 105 -1.84 2.05 22.45
C ILE A 105 -2.47 3.30 21.83
N ARG A 106 -2.23 4.47 22.42
CA ARG A 106 -2.81 5.74 21.96
C ARG A 106 -2.39 6.07 20.53
N ALA A 107 -1.13 5.85 20.18
CA ALA A 107 -0.65 6.09 18.82
C ALA A 107 -1.22 5.06 17.83
N THR A 108 -1.33 3.79 18.25
CA THR A 108 -1.93 2.72 17.46
C THR A 108 -3.40 3.01 17.16
N THR A 109 -4.21 3.39 18.16
CA THR A 109 -5.61 3.80 17.95
C THR A 109 -5.72 5.01 17.02
N GLN A 110 -4.85 6.03 17.18
CA GLN A 110 -4.82 7.17 16.26
C GLN A 110 -4.49 6.75 14.83
N PHE A 111 -3.55 5.82 14.65
CA PHE A 111 -3.23 5.28 13.34
C PHE A 111 -4.45 4.61 12.71
N LEU A 112 -5.11 3.73 13.46
CA LEU A 112 -6.28 2.99 13.01
C LEU A 112 -7.45 3.92 12.64
N PHE A 113 -7.57 5.08 13.30
CA PHE A 113 -8.56 6.09 12.94
C PHE A 113 -8.20 6.89 11.69
N ILE A 114 -6.96 7.37 11.58
CA ILE A 114 -6.52 8.27 10.50
C ILE A 114 -6.30 7.53 9.18
N PHE A 115 -5.77 6.31 9.26
CA PHE A 115 -5.37 5.51 8.12
C PHE A 115 -6.32 4.32 7.91
N ASN A 116 -7.62 4.48 8.21
CA ASN A 116 -8.60 3.40 8.05
C ASN A 116 -8.97 3.19 6.57
N PHE A 117 -8.43 2.14 5.95
CA PHE A 117 -8.81 1.67 4.62
C PHE A 117 -9.44 0.27 4.66
N ASP A 118 -9.72 -0.25 5.86
CA ASP A 118 -10.33 -1.55 6.07
C ASP A 118 -11.86 -1.45 6.16
N PHE A 119 -12.47 -0.94 5.10
CA PHE A 119 -13.92 -0.69 5.03
C PHE A 119 -14.77 -1.97 5.08
N GLU A 120 -14.19 -3.11 4.71
CA GLU A 120 -14.88 -4.41 4.72
C GLU A 120 -14.62 -5.19 6.03
N HIS A 121 -13.91 -4.59 6.99
CA HIS A 121 -13.58 -5.15 8.29
C HIS A 121 -12.84 -6.51 8.26
N THR A 122 -11.89 -6.65 7.32
CA THR A 122 -11.17 -7.91 7.05
C THR A 122 -9.73 -7.94 7.57
N GLY A 123 -9.14 -6.78 7.82
CA GLY A 123 -7.77 -6.57 8.29
C GLY A 123 -7.70 -6.01 9.73
N TYR A 124 -7.05 -4.85 9.90
CA TYR A 124 -6.77 -4.27 11.23
C TYR A 124 -7.98 -3.59 11.91
N SER A 125 -9.12 -3.46 11.24
CA SER A 125 -10.38 -2.96 11.85
C SER A 125 -10.77 -3.71 13.12
N LYS A 126 -10.52 -5.03 13.18
CA LYS A 126 -10.79 -5.85 14.37
C LYS A 126 -9.99 -5.39 15.60
N GLU A 127 -8.77 -4.90 15.39
CA GLU A 127 -7.97 -4.31 16.46
C GLU A 127 -8.54 -2.95 16.89
N LEU A 128 -9.08 -2.16 15.94
CA LEU A 128 -9.75 -0.90 16.26
C LEU A 128 -11.00 -1.13 17.13
N GLU A 129 -11.84 -2.09 16.77
CA GLU A 129 -13.03 -2.51 17.52
C GLU A 129 -12.64 -2.99 18.93
N PHE A 130 -11.60 -3.82 19.05
CA PHE A 130 -11.11 -4.30 20.34
C PHE A 130 -10.67 -3.16 21.28
N TYR A 131 -10.11 -2.07 20.71
CA TYR A 131 -9.71 -0.89 21.48
C TYR A 131 -10.84 0.11 21.74
N GLY A 132 -12.09 -0.27 21.48
CA GLY A 132 -13.28 0.58 21.68
C GLY A 132 -13.43 1.66 20.60
N GLY A 133 -12.78 1.48 19.45
CA GLY A 133 -13.03 2.27 18.25
C GLY A 133 -14.23 1.71 17.49
N TYR A 134 -15.36 2.39 17.68
CA TYR A 134 -16.74 2.04 17.28
C TYR A 134 -17.41 0.95 18.12
#